data_AF-A0AAW7ZYM2-F1
#
_entry.id   AF-A0AAW7ZYM2-F1
#
_cell.length_a   1.000
_cell.length_b   1.000
_cell.length_c   1.000
_cell.angle_alpha   90.00
_cell.angle_beta   90.00
_cell.angle_gamma   90.00
#
_symmetry.space_group_name_H-M   'P 1'
#
loop_
_entity.id
_entity.type
_entity.pdbx_description
1 polymer ?
#
loop_
_entity_poly.entity_id
_entity_poly.type
_entity_poly.pdbx_seq_one_letter_code
_entity_poly.pdbx_strand_id
1 'polypeptide(L)'
;MMPNQIPNNPTLPKNFDITPNEKRSKAQLDAWWDHPYCVTHNEKFHVYCLNGGAWDRPTWLAQADTYDEACELAERKQAEWVARREQPIYYMTFEPPFQMVRQPQRPDHDAVVVVSFETKEELDAWSAAQQ
;
A
#
# COMPACT_ATOMS: atom_id res chain seq x y z
N MET A 1 1.98 -5.57 -23.24
CA MET A 1 3.03 -4.62 -22.81
C MET A 1 4.03 -5.41 -21.99
N MET A 2 5.32 -5.06 -22.05
CA MET A 2 6.29 -5.67 -21.13
C MET A 2 6.03 -5.15 -19.72
N PRO A 3 6.00 -5.99 -18.69
CA PRO A 3 5.83 -5.54 -17.31
C PRO A 3 6.96 -4.60 -16.92
N ASN A 4 6.67 -3.62 -16.06
CA ASN A 4 7.70 -2.72 -15.56
C ASN A 4 8.74 -3.53 -14.76
N GLN A 5 10.01 -3.37 -15.11
CA GLN A 5 11.10 -4.06 -14.42
C GLN A 5 11.26 -3.51 -13.00
N ILE A 6 11.37 -4.41 -12.03
CA ILE A 6 11.60 -4.09 -10.62
C ILE A 6 13.06 -4.38 -10.22
N PRO A 7 13.65 -3.66 -9.26
CA PRO A 7 15.01 -3.96 -8.80
C PRO A 7 15.15 -5.41 -8.30
N ASN A 8 16.18 -6.12 -8.77
CA ASN A 8 16.51 -7.48 -8.37
C ASN A 8 17.74 -7.49 -7.43
N ASN A 9 17.56 -8.00 -6.22
CA ASN A 9 18.55 -7.98 -5.14
C ASN A 9 19.13 -6.57 -4.89
N PRO A 10 18.30 -5.52 -4.75
CA PRO A 10 18.84 -4.19 -4.51
C PRO A 10 19.53 -4.10 -3.15
N THR A 11 20.47 -3.17 -3.01
CA THR A 11 21.04 -2.85 -1.70
C THR A 11 20.02 -2.07 -0.89
N LEU A 12 19.43 -2.71 0.12
CA LEU A 12 18.45 -2.09 1.00
C LEU A 12 19.14 -1.22 2.07
N PRO A 13 18.45 -0.17 2.59
CA PRO A 13 18.88 0.53 3.79
C PRO A 13 19.15 -0.44 4.94
N LYS A 14 20.06 -0.08 5.85
CA LYS A 14 20.31 -0.87 7.05
C LYS A 14 19.01 -1.03 7.85
N ASN A 15 18.72 -2.24 8.34
CA ASN A 15 17.53 -2.57 9.14
C ASN A 15 16.19 -2.28 8.43
N PHE A 16 16.16 -2.28 7.10
CA PHE A 16 14.98 -1.88 6.32
C PHE A 16 13.69 -2.64 6.68
N ASP A 17 13.82 -3.92 6.99
CA ASP A 17 12.77 -4.88 7.33
C ASP A 17 12.21 -4.72 8.75
N ILE A 18 12.97 -4.11 9.65
CA ILE A 18 12.61 -3.93 11.07
C ILE A 18 12.48 -2.47 11.50
N THR A 19 12.68 -1.51 10.58
CA THR A 19 12.56 -0.08 10.89
C THR A 19 11.08 0.28 11.04
N PRO A 20 10.61 0.80 12.18
CA PRO A 20 9.24 1.28 12.33
C PRO A 20 8.94 2.48 11.44
N ASN A 21 7.67 2.66 11.09
CA ASN A 21 7.21 3.72 10.20
C ASN A 21 7.59 5.13 10.69
N GLU A 22 7.48 5.39 11.99
CA GLU A 22 7.77 6.70 12.62
C GLU A 22 9.27 7.02 12.60
N LYS A 23 10.12 6.02 12.35
CA LYS A 23 11.59 6.19 12.26
C LYS A 23 12.09 6.25 10.83
N ARG A 24 11.22 6.08 9.83
CA ARG A 24 11.62 6.20 8.42
C ARG A 24 11.77 7.65 8.03
N SER A 25 12.87 7.97 7.35
CA SER A 25 13.05 9.29 6.78
C SER A 25 12.16 9.47 5.55
N LYS A 26 11.81 10.72 5.26
CA LYS A 26 11.08 11.06 4.02
C LYS A 26 11.79 10.53 2.77
N ALA A 27 13.11 10.67 2.69
CA ALA A 27 13.90 10.17 1.56
C ALA A 27 13.81 8.65 1.39
N GLN A 28 13.76 7.89 2.49
CA GLN A 28 13.56 6.45 2.44
C GLN A 28 12.14 6.10 1.96
N LEU A 29 11.12 6.80 2.47
CA LEU A 29 9.73 6.59 2.02
C LEU A 29 9.57 6.95 0.54
N ASP A 30 10.16 8.05 0.07
CA ASP A 30 10.10 8.45 -1.33
C ASP A 30 10.79 7.44 -2.27
N ALA A 31 11.89 6.81 -1.82
CA ALA A 31 12.62 5.84 -2.61
C ALA A 31 11.99 4.43 -2.64
N TRP A 32 11.26 4.05 -1.60
CA TRP A 32 10.86 2.65 -1.39
C TRP A 32 9.36 2.42 -1.24
N TRP A 33 8.60 3.45 -0.84
CA TRP A 33 7.17 3.27 -0.59
C TRP A 33 6.43 3.03 -1.90
N ASP A 34 5.63 1.96 -1.96
CA ASP A 34 4.94 1.51 -3.18
C ASP A 34 5.86 1.21 -4.39
N HIS A 35 7.15 1.00 -4.15
CA HIS A 35 8.11 0.58 -5.17
C HIS A 35 8.51 -0.89 -4.91
N PRO A 36 7.91 -1.86 -5.63
CA PRO A 36 8.25 -3.26 -5.44
C PRO A 36 9.69 -3.57 -5.83
N TYR A 37 10.26 -4.59 -5.21
CA TYR A 37 11.55 -5.17 -5.55
C TYR A 37 11.50 -6.68 -5.37
N CYS A 38 12.45 -7.41 -5.94
CA CYS A 38 12.60 -8.83 -5.68
C CYS A 38 13.95 -9.16 -5.09
N VAL A 39 13.99 -10.25 -4.33
CA VAL A 39 15.21 -10.90 -3.85
C VAL A 39 15.21 -12.33 -4.34
N THR A 40 16.37 -12.81 -4.76
CA THR A 40 16.55 -14.20 -5.21
C THR A 40 16.90 -15.07 -4.00
N HIS A 41 16.12 -16.11 -3.77
CA HIS A 41 16.37 -17.10 -2.73
C HIS A 41 16.02 -18.49 -3.26
N ASN A 42 16.94 -19.46 -3.12
CA ASN A 42 16.77 -20.83 -3.63
C ASN A 42 16.27 -20.88 -5.09
N GLU A 43 16.91 -20.10 -5.97
CA GLU A 43 16.55 -20.01 -7.41
C GLU A 43 15.14 -19.48 -7.71
N LYS A 44 14.43 -18.96 -6.69
CA LYS A 44 13.12 -18.32 -6.84
C LYS A 44 13.22 -16.82 -6.61
N PHE A 45 12.32 -16.07 -7.24
CA PHE A 45 12.18 -14.64 -7.04
C PHE A 45 11.08 -14.37 -6.02
N HIS A 46 11.44 -13.79 -4.88
CA HIS A 46 10.49 -13.37 -3.85
C HIS A 46 10.25 -11.87 -3.99
N VAL A 47 8.99 -11.50 -4.23
CA VAL A 47 8.60 -10.11 -4.49
C VAL A 47 8.12 -9.46 -3.20
N TYR A 48 8.66 -8.28 -2.90
CA TYR A 48 8.32 -7.49 -1.73
C TYR A 48 7.98 -6.06 -2.11
N CYS A 49 7.21 -5.39 -1.26
CA CYS A 49 6.97 -3.95 -1.38
C CYS A 49 6.75 -3.32 -0.01
N LEU A 50 7.39 -2.18 0.27
CA LEU A 50 7.09 -1.38 1.44
C LEU A 50 5.83 -0.55 1.15
N ASN A 51 4.66 -1.04 1.54
CA ASN A 51 3.38 -0.41 1.15
C ASN A 51 2.33 -0.37 2.27
N GLY A 52 2.69 -0.80 3.48
CA GLY A 52 1.80 -0.84 4.64
C GLY A 52 0.95 -2.11 4.78
N GLY A 53 1.03 -3.06 3.83
CA GLY A 53 0.28 -4.32 3.91
C GLY A 53 0.73 -5.25 5.04
N ALA A 54 1.95 -5.05 5.54
CA ALA A 54 2.49 -5.71 6.73
C ALA A 54 2.84 -4.67 7.81
N TRP A 55 2.06 -3.59 7.86
CA TRP A 55 2.20 -2.43 8.74
C TRP A 55 3.48 -1.62 8.49
N ASP A 56 4.60 -2.02 9.07
CA ASP A 56 5.88 -1.31 9.03
C ASP A 56 7.01 -2.12 8.38
N ARG A 57 6.80 -3.39 8.02
CA ARG A 57 7.76 -4.18 7.24
C ARG A 57 7.34 -4.28 5.78
N PRO A 58 8.28 -4.59 4.86
CA PRO A 58 7.93 -4.92 3.48
C PRO A 58 6.92 -6.08 3.44
N THR A 59 5.83 -5.88 2.71
CA THR A 59 4.83 -6.90 2.44
C THR A 59 5.40 -7.87 1.42
N TRP A 60 5.33 -9.16 1.71
CA TRP A 60 5.55 -10.20 0.72
C TRP A 60 4.35 -10.23 -0.23
N LEU A 61 4.60 -9.97 -1.52
CA LEU A 61 3.55 -9.92 -2.53
C LEU A 61 3.36 -11.27 -3.21
N ALA A 62 4.45 -11.94 -3.59
CA ALA A 62 4.42 -13.21 -4.29
C ALA A 62 5.79 -13.90 -4.36
N GLN A 63 5.81 -15.11 -4.93
CA GLN A 63 6.99 -15.83 -5.38
C GLN A 63 6.80 -16.18 -6.87
N ALA A 64 7.90 -16.17 -7.63
CA ALA A 64 7.92 -16.49 -9.05
C ALA A 64 9.13 -17.38 -9.40
N ASP A 65 9.00 -18.11 -10.51
CA ASP A 65 10.06 -18.97 -11.05
C ASP A 65 10.96 -18.23 -12.03
N THR A 66 10.46 -17.14 -12.62
CA THR A 66 11.19 -16.30 -13.57
C THR A 66 11.13 -14.83 -13.14
N TYR A 67 12.10 -14.05 -13.62
CA TYR A 67 12.14 -12.62 -13.33
C TYR A 67 10.97 -11.86 -14.00
N ASP A 68 10.58 -12.26 -15.21
CA ASP A 68 9.46 -11.63 -15.92
C ASP A 68 8.14 -11.85 -15.16
N GLU A 69 7.87 -13.08 -14.72
CA GLU A 69 6.71 -13.38 -13.86
C GLU A 69 6.78 -12.59 -12.54
N ALA A 70 7.96 -12.43 -11.94
CA ALA A 70 8.12 -11.61 -10.74
C ALA A 70 7.70 -10.14 -10.98
N CYS A 71 8.03 -9.58 -12.14
CA CYS A 71 7.64 -8.22 -12.52
C CYS A 71 6.12 -8.10 -12.73
N GLU A 72 5.50 -9.07 -13.41
CA GLU A 72 4.03 -9.11 -13.58
C GLU A 72 3.30 -9.21 -12.25
N LEU A 73 3.79 -10.08 -11.36
CA LEU A 73 3.22 -10.25 -10.02
C LEU A 73 3.39 -9.00 -9.16
N ALA A 74 4.54 -8.33 -9.25
CA ALA A 74 4.77 -7.08 -8.56
C ALA A 74 3.78 -6.00 -8.97
N GLU A 75 3.65 -5.76 -10.28
CA GLU A 75 2.72 -4.76 -10.83
C GLU A 75 1.28 -5.05 -10.39
N ARG A 76 0.82 -6.28 -10.62
CA ARG A 76 -0.56 -6.67 -10.32
C ARG A 76 -0.87 -6.62 -8.82
N LYS A 77 -0.02 -7.20 -7.97
CA LYS A 77 -0.27 -7.26 -6.52
C LYS A 77 -0.14 -5.91 -5.85
N GLN A 78 0.79 -5.07 -6.32
CA GLN A 78 0.89 -3.70 -5.83
C GLN A 78 -0.32 -2.87 -6.26
N ALA A 79 -0.78 -2.98 -7.51
CA ALA A 79 -1.97 -2.28 -7.97
C ALA A 79 -3.24 -2.73 -7.21
N GLU A 80 -3.41 -4.04 -6.99
CA GLU A 80 -4.49 -4.59 -6.14
C GLU A 80 -4.45 -4.00 -4.72
N TRP A 81 -3.25 -3.86 -4.13
CA TRP A 81 -3.08 -3.28 -2.80
C TRP A 81 -3.41 -1.79 -2.77
N VAL A 82 -2.87 -1.00 -3.70
CA VAL A 82 -3.11 0.45 -3.79
C VAL A 82 -4.60 0.72 -3.99
N ALA A 83 -5.25 0.03 -4.94
CA ALA A 83 -6.67 0.20 -5.19
C ALA A 83 -7.52 -0.06 -3.94
N ARG A 84 -7.17 -1.07 -3.13
CA ARG A 84 -7.84 -1.33 -1.85
C ARG A 84 -7.53 -0.26 -0.80
N ARG A 85 -6.26 0.15 -0.66
CA ARG A 85 -5.82 1.13 0.35
C ARG A 85 -6.39 2.53 0.06
N GLU A 86 -6.66 2.85 -1.20
CA GLU A 86 -7.26 4.12 -1.61
C GLU A 86 -8.75 4.22 -1.31
N GLN A 87 -9.44 3.09 -1.10
CA GLN A 87 -10.87 3.12 -0.76
C GLN A 87 -11.10 3.82 0.59
N PRO A 88 -11.99 4.81 0.65
CA PRO A 88 -12.40 5.39 1.91
C PRO A 88 -13.15 4.37 2.76
N ILE A 89 -13.00 4.49 4.08
CA ILE A 89 -13.70 3.68 5.07
C ILE A 89 -14.59 4.57 5.92
N TYR A 90 -15.63 3.99 6.52
CA TYR A 90 -16.43 4.68 7.52
C TYR A 90 -15.52 5.11 8.68
N TYR A 91 -15.53 6.40 8.98
CA TYR A 91 -14.98 6.88 10.23
C TYR A 91 -16.00 6.57 11.33
N MET A 92 -15.54 5.92 12.39
CA MET A 92 -16.42 5.46 13.47
C MET A 92 -16.85 6.67 14.32
N THR A 93 -17.98 7.28 13.94
CA THR A 93 -18.67 8.32 14.71
C THR A 93 -20.05 7.84 15.12
N PHE A 94 -20.49 8.25 16.31
CA PHE A 94 -21.83 7.97 16.84
C PHE A 94 -22.76 9.18 16.79
N GLU A 95 -22.18 10.36 16.54
CA GLU A 95 -22.86 11.63 16.43
C GLU A 95 -22.38 12.33 15.15
N PRO A 96 -23.20 13.22 14.56
CA PRO A 96 -22.78 13.97 13.39
C PRO A 96 -21.55 14.85 13.68
N PRO A 97 -20.70 15.09 12.67
CA PRO A 97 -20.86 14.62 11.29
C PRO A 97 -20.47 13.14 11.10
N PHE A 98 -21.18 12.45 10.22
CA PHE A 98 -20.84 11.11 9.74
C PHE A 98 -19.92 11.22 8.52
N GLN A 99 -18.80 10.50 8.54
CA GLN A 99 -17.71 10.72 7.59
C GLN A 99 -17.22 9.43 6.95
N MET A 100 -16.80 9.54 5.69
CA MET A 100 -15.96 8.56 5.02
C MET A 100 -14.56 9.14 4.94
N VAL A 101 -13.58 8.41 5.46
CA VAL A 101 -12.18 8.84 5.57
C VAL A 101 -11.31 7.89 4.79
N ARG A 102 -10.49 8.42 3.90
CA ARG A 102 -9.38 7.67 3.30
C ARG A 102 -8.20 7.72 4.27
N GLN A 103 -7.76 6.54 4.69
CA GLN A 103 -6.62 6.39 5.60
C GLN A 103 -5.33 6.92 4.93
N PRO A 104 -4.29 7.24 5.72
CA PRO A 104 -2.99 7.62 5.20
C PRO A 104 -2.49 6.60 4.16
N GLN A 105 -2.16 7.09 2.96
CA GLN A 105 -1.58 6.23 1.92
C GLN A 105 -0.10 5.95 2.17
N ARG A 106 0.52 6.71 3.08
CA ARG A 106 1.90 6.62 3.52
C ARG A 106 2.02 7.00 5.00
N PRO A 107 3.09 6.58 5.69
CA PRO A 107 3.30 6.94 7.09
C PRO A 107 3.48 8.44 7.34
N ASP A 108 3.96 9.19 6.35
CA ASP A 108 4.17 10.63 6.42
C ASP A 108 2.97 11.44 5.86
N HIS A 109 1.82 10.79 5.66
CA HIS A 109 0.59 11.44 5.21
C HIS A 109 -0.47 11.43 6.32
N ASP A 110 -1.35 12.43 6.29
CA ASP A 110 -2.54 12.45 7.13
C ASP A 110 -3.71 11.70 6.46
N ALA A 111 -4.68 11.30 7.29
CA ALA A 111 -5.96 10.82 6.81
C ALA A 111 -6.73 11.98 6.15
N VAL A 112 -7.54 11.66 5.13
CA VAL A 112 -8.32 12.65 4.39
C VAL A 112 -9.80 12.34 4.51
N VAL A 113 -10.59 13.30 5.01
CA VAL A 113 -12.05 13.25 4.95
C VAL A 113 -12.47 13.38 3.49
N VAL A 114 -13.13 12.36 2.96
CA VAL A 114 -13.60 12.33 1.57
C VAL A 114 -14.97 12.97 1.43
N VAL A 115 -15.88 12.60 2.32
CA VAL A 115 -17.22 13.20 2.44
C VAL A 115 -17.64 13.27 3.92
N SER A 116 -18.55 14.19 4.20
CA SER A 116 -19.09 14.46 5.53
C SER A 116 -20.57 14.81 5.39
N PHE A 117 -21.43 14.16 6.16
CA PHE A 117 -22.88 14.38 6.17
C PHE A 117 -23.40 14.53 7.60
N GLU A 118 -24.56 15.19 7.75
CA GLU A 118 -25.22 15.35 9.06
C GLU A 118 -26.01 14.09 9.45
N THR A 119 -26.35 13.24 8.49
CA THR A 119 -27.09 12.00 8.72
C THR A 119 -26.33 10.78 8.22
N LYS A 120 -26.60 9.63 8.84
CA LYS A 120 -26.00 8.35 8.45
C LYS A 120 -26.59 7.86 7.12
N GLU A 121 -27.86 8.14 6.89
CA GLU A 121 -28.61 7.79 5.68
C GLU A 121 -28.00 8.44 4.42
N GLU A 122 -27.60 9.71 4.50
CA GLU A 122 -26.90 10.40 3.40
C GLU A 122 -25.54 9.77 3.10
N LEU A 123 -24.78 9.43 4.14
CA LEU A 123 -23.48 8.77 3.99
C LEU A 123 -23.62 7.38 3.34
N ASP A 124 -24.61 6.61 3.77
CA ASP A 124 -24.88 5.26 3.24
C ASP A 124 -25.35 5.32 1.79
N ALA A 125 -26.24 6.27 1.45
CA ALA A 125 -26.69 6.49 0.07
C ALA A 125 -25.53 6.89 -0.84
N TRP A 126 -24.64 7.78 -0.37
CA TRP A 126 -23.43 8.14 -1.10
C TRP A 126 -22.51 6.93 -1.30
N SER A 127 -22.26 6.16 -0.25
CA SER A 127 -21.39 4.98 -0.31
C SER A 127 -21.93 3.91 -1.27
N ALA A 128 -23.24 3.70 -1.32
CA ALA A 128 -23.86 2.74 -2.23
C ALA A 128 -23.74 3.17 -3.70
N ALA A 129 -23.74 4.48 -3.97
CA ALA A 129 -23.58 5.01 -5.33
C ALA A 129 -22.13 4.95 -5.87
N GLN A 130 -21.15 4.60 -5.03
CA GLN A 130 -19.74 4.45 -5.43
C GLN A 130 -19.34 3.00 -5.74
N GLN A 131 -20.24 2.02 -5.55
CA GLN A 131 -20.03 0.59 -5.86
C GLN A 131 -20.50 0.25 -7.27
#